data_AF-A0A6G0YTD4-F1
#
_entry.id   AF-A0A6G0YTD4-F1
#
_cell.length_a   1.000
_cell.length_b   1.000
_cell.length_c   1.000
_cell.angle_alpha   90.00
_cell.angle_beta   90.00
_cell.angle_gamma   90.00
#
_symmetry.space_group_name_H-M   'P 1'
#
loop_
_entity.id
_entity.type
_entity.pdbx_description
1 polymer ?
#
loop_
_entity_poly.entity_id
_entity_poly.type
_entity_poly.pdbx_seq_one_letter_code
_entity_poly.pdbx_strand_id
1 'polypeptide(L)'
;MLTSACPYHSYGYFHTMCPIQGRIWKISPQKENEKNNYIELKKTIQCMDKNNVQVLWRLSKAEYNMSLDENISKEKKKSLISSAHESIIKALSIDSNISEVHKWAAVLIDAYSNINLGVKEQLLKLETVKFHLQKALELNPKDPFLRYMIGYWSYNLADISWFRRKLGSILLGTEIPTSTYEEALEYFREAESIQPKFYCKNLLMLGKTFLKMDNKFSAEYYLKLVTQYPVKTVEDHQVNIKILILI
;
A
#
# COMPACT_ATOMS: atom_id res chain seq x y z
N MET A 1 -12.99 -19.37 52.52
CA MET A 1 -13.33 -18.06 51.95
C MET A 1 -12.08 -17.52 51.28
N LEU A 2 -11.90 -17.89 50.00
CA LEU A 2 -12.25 -17.08 48.81
C LEU A 2 -11.27 -15.92 48.54
N THR A 3 -10.48 -16.15 47.47
CA THR A 3 -10.16 -15.23 46.35
C THR A 3 -9.18 -14.07 46.60
N SER A 4 -8.19 -13.74 45.76
CA SER A 4 -7.88 -14.00 44.34
C SER A 4 -6.39 -13.63 44.12
N ALA A 5 -5.51 -14.47 43.59
CA ALA A 5 -5.24 -14.71 42.16
C ALA A 5 -5.01 -13.43 41.32
N CYS A 6 -3.78 -12.91 41.30
CA CYS A 6 -3.26 -12.11 40.19
C CYS A 6 -2.59 -13.06 39.18
N PRO A 7 -3.07 -13.20 37.94
CA PRO A 7 -2.31 -13.88 36.91
C PRO A 7 -1.43 -12.88 36.16
N TYR A 8 -0.13 -13.17 36.20
CA TYR A 8 0.85 -12.73 35.23
C TYR A 8 0.57 -13.33 33.84
N HIS A 9 1.03 -12.61 32.81
CA HIS A 9 1.42 -13.06 31.47
C HIS A 9 0.41 -13.04 30.30
N SER A 10 0.95 -12.52 29.18
CA SER A 10 0.63 -12.80 27.76
C SER A 10 -0.07 -11.73 26.90
N TYR A 11 0.29 -10.46 27.04
CA TYR A 11 0.00 -9.44 26.00
C TYR A 11 1.27 -8.68 25.62
N GLY A 12 2.18 -9.32 24.88
CA GLY A 12 3.49 -8.70 24.59
C GLY A 12 4.16 -9.03 23.26
N TYR A 13 3.67 -9.99 22.46
CA TYR A 13 4.47 -10.51 21.34
C TYR A 13 3.88 -10.35 19.93
N PHE A 14 2.63 -9.88 19.77
CA PHE A 14 2.02 -9.81 18.44
C PHE A 14 2.27 -8.51 17.65
N HIS A 15 2.71 -7.44 18.32
CA HIS A 15 2.91 -6.15 17.65
C HIS A 15 4.14 -6.08 16.73
N THR A 16 5.07 -7.03 16.83
CA THR A 16 6.34 -7.06 16.08
C THR A 16 6.38 -8.11 14.94
N MET A 17 5.30 -8.88 14.71
CA MET A 17 5.38 -10.10 13.89
C MET A 17 5.07 -9.96 12.39
N CYS A 18 4.57 -8.83 11.87
CA CYS A 18 4.21 -8.72 10.45
C CYS A 18 4.83 -7.50 9.75
N PRO A 19 5.76 -7.69 8.78
CA PRO A 19 6.35 -6.59 7.99
C PRO A 19 5.34 -5.85 7.10
N ILE A 20 4.15 -6.43 6.87
CA ILE A 20 3.09 -5.90 5.99
C ILE A 20 2.31 -4.72 6.64
N GLN A 21 2.70 -4.30 7.85
CA GLN A 21 2.06 -3.17 8.54
C GLN A 21 2.08 -1.89 7.70
N GLY A 22 0.91 -1.52 7.15
CA GLY A 22 0.52 -0.16 6.74
C GLY A 22 1.47 0.60 5.80
N ARG A 23 2.39 -0.09 5.12
CA ARG A 23 3.45 0.52 4.29
C ARG A 23 3.25 0.34 2.79
N ILE A 24 2.22 -0.39 2.37
CA ILE A 24 1.98 -0.69 0.95
C ILE A 24 1.63 0.57 0.15
N TRP A 25 0.86 1.48 0.75
CA TRP A 25 0.20 2.54 -0.02
C TRP A 25 0.50 3.96 0.46
N LYS A 26 1.59 4.19 1.22
CA LYS A 26 2.06 5.57 1.48
C LYS A 26 2.51 6.19 0.14
N ILE A 27 1.59 6.79 -0.61
CA ILE A 27 1.76 7.30 -1.97
C ILE A 27 1.31 8.76 -2.02
N SER A 28 2.25 9.65 -2.38
CA SER A 28 2.16 11.08 -2.69
C SER A 28 2.20 12.06 -1.50
N PRO A 29 3.10 13.07 -1.53
CA PRO A 29 3.07 14.18 -0.61
C PRO A 29 3.06 15.51 -1.36
N GLN A 30 1.91 16.16 -1.36
CA GLN A 30 1.85 17.59 -1.14
C GLN A 30 0.78 17.83 -0.08
N LYS A 31 1.12 17.62 1.20
CA LYS A 31 0.16 17.61 2.33
C LYS A 31 -0.79 18.82 2.34
N GLU A 32 -0.28 19.98 1.94
CA GLU A 32 -1.04 21.23 1.96
C GLU A 32 -1.97 21.39 0.74
N ASN A 33 -1.48 21.11 -0.46
CA ASN A 33 -2.31 21.11 -1.68
C ASN A 33 -3.37 20.01 -1.63
N GLU A 34 -3.06 18.83 -1.09
CA GLU A 34 -4.03 17.73 -0.96
C GLU A 34 -5.12 18.03 0.06
N LYS A 35 -4.80 18.72 1.16
CA LYS A 35 -5.80 19.16 2.15
C LYS A 35 -6.74 20.21 1.57
N ASN A 36 -6.19 21.19 0.83
CA ASN A 36 -7.01 22.20 0.15
C ASN A 36 -7.87 21.57 -0.96
N ASN A 37 -7.29 20.69 -1.77
CA ASN A 37 -8.00 19.91 -2.78
C ASN A 37 -9.09 19.05 -2.14
N TYR A 38 -8.86 18.40 -0.99
CA TYR A 38 -9.89 17.63 -0.30
C TYR A 38 -11.06 18.51 0.16
N ILE A 39 -10.77 19.67 0.76
CA ILE A 39 -11.81 20.59 1.24
C ILE A 39 -12.64 21.10 0.05
N GLU A 40 -11.98 21.46 -1.04
CA GLU A 40 -12.62 21.90 -2.28
C GLU A 40 -13.43 20.79 -2.93
N LEU A 41 -12.87 19.58 -3.02
CA LEU A 41 -13.58 18.39 -3.50
C LEU A 41 -14.82 18.14 -2.64
N LYS A 42 -14.70 18.18 -1.32
CA LYS A 42 -15.83 17.95 -0.40
C LYS A 42 -16.94 18.99 -0.53
N LYS A 43 -16.58 20.27 -0.71
CA LYS A 43 -17.53 21.36 -1.02
C LYS A 43 -18.21 21.14 -2.37
N THR A 44 -17.45 20.73 -3.38
CA THR A 44 -17.96 20.48 -4.73
C THR A 44 -18.89 19.25 -4.76
N ILE A 45 -18.58 18.23 -3.97
CA ILE A 45 -19.37 17.00 -3.83
C ILE A 45 -20.74 17.28 -3.19
N GLN A 46 -20.86 18.29 -2.32
CA GLN A 46 -22.17 18.70 -1.81
C GLN A 46 -23.12 19.15 -2.93
N CYS A 47 -22.59 19.57 -4.09
CA CYS A 47 -23.34 20.02 -5.25
C CYS A 47 -23.40 18.98 -6.40
N MET A 48 -22.73 17.84 -6.28
CA MET A 48 -22.67 16.80 -7.32
C MET A 48 -23.55 15.59 -6.98
N ASP A 49 -23.86 14.77 -7.99
CA ASP A 49 -24.51 13.48 -7.77
C ASP A 49 -23.62 12.56 -6.92
N LYS A 50 -24.13 12.19 -5.75
CA LYS A 50 -23.48 11.30 -4.75
C LYS A 50 -23.31 9.87 -5.24
N ASN A 51 -23.84 9.53 -6.42
CA ASN A 51 -23.68 8.25 -7.08
C ASN A 51 -22.70 8.30 -8.27
N ASN A 52 -22.10 9.47 -8.56
CA ASN A 52 -21.13 9.56 -9.64
C ASN A 52 -19.83 8.81 -9.27
N VAL A 53 -19.52 7.75 -10.01
CA VAL A 53 -18.35 6.89 -9.77
C VAL A 53 -17.04 7.68 -9.83
N GLN A 54 -16.93 8.65 -10.75
CA GLN A 54 -15.76 9.51 -10.89
C GLN A 54 -15.52 10.36 -9.63
N VAL A 55 -16.59 10.74 -8.94
CA VAL A 55 -16.52 11.49 -7.69
C VAL A 55 -16.14 10.56 -6.54
N LEU A 56 -16.77 9.39 -6.45
CA LEU A 56 -16.60 8.45 -5.34
C LEU A 56 -15.14 8.00 -5.18
N TRP A 57 -14.48 7.54 -6.24
CA TRP A 57 -13.10 7.07 -6.10
C TRP A 57 -12.11 8.22 -5.79
N ARG A 58 -12.36 9.43 -6.31
CA ARG A 58 -11.55 10.63 -6.01
C ARG A 58 -11.71 11.04 -4.55
N LEU A 59 -12.93 10.99 -4.02
CA LEU A 59 -13.20 11.22 -2.61
C LEU A 59 -12.48 10.19 -1.74
N SER A 60 -12.64 8.90 -2.04
CA SER A 60 -11.97 7.80 -1.35
C SER A 60 -10.45 7.99 -1.31
N LYS A 61 -9.84 8.34 -2.45
CA LYS A 61 -8.42 8.69 -2.54
C LYS A 61 -8.05 9.84 -1.60
N ALA A 62 -8.80 10.94 -1.64
CA ALA A 62 -8.48 12.12 -0.86
C ALA A 62 -8.62 11.86 0.66
N GLU A 63 -9.65 11.13 1.08
CA GLU A 63 -9.82 10.70 2.47
C GLU A 63 -8.70 9.77 2.94
N TYR A 64 -8.27 8.84 2.08
CA TYR A 64 -7.11 8.00 2.34
C TYR A 64 -5.85 8.83 2.53
N ASN A 65 -5.56 9.77 1.63
CA ASN A 65 -4.38 10.63 1.72
C ASN A 65 -4.39 11.47 3.00
N MET A 66 -5.53 12.03 3.40
CA MET A 66 -5.65 12.71 4.69
C MET A 66 -5.36 11.79 5.88
N SER A 67 -5.73 10.51 5.78
CA SER A 67 -5.48 9.53 6.83
C SER A 67 -3.97 9.24 7.01
N LEU A 68 -3.13 9.59 6.03
CA LEU A 68 -1.68 9.42 6.10
C LEU A 68 -0.99 10.48 6.94
N ASP A 69 -1.67 11.57 7.32
CA ASP A 69 -1.08 12.55 8.22
C ASP A 69 -0.77 11.90 9.58
N GLU A 70 0.40 12.21 10.12
CA GLU A 70 0.87 11.64 11.38
C GLU A 70 0.40 12.47 12.57
N ASN A 71 -0.09 13.69 12.31
CA ASN A 71 -0.60 14.62 13.32
C ASN A 71 -2.09 14.42 13.68
N ILE A 72 -2.82 13.54 12.98
CA ILE A 72 -4.23 13.28 13.26
C ILE A 72 -4.41 12.15 14.28
N SER A 73 -5.51 12.20 15.04
CA SER A 73 -5.81 11.16 16.04
C SER A 73 -6.08 9.79 15.38
N LYS A 74 -5.89 8.71 16.15
CA LYS A 74 -6.17 7.35 15.68
C LYS A 74 -7.64 7.17 15.30
N GLU A 75 -8.55 7.78 16.05
CA GLU A 75 -9.99 7.76 15.81
C GLU A 75 -10.31 8.49 14.49
N LYS A 76 -9.68 9.64 14.26
CA LYS A 76 -9.86 10.39 13.00
C LYS A 76 -9.33 9.59 11.80
N LYS A 77 -8.17 8.96 11.94
CA LYS A 77 -7.60 8.08 10.91
C LYS A 77 -8.54 6.92 10.58
N LYS A 78 -9.07 6.23 11.59
CA LYS A 78 -10.03 5.13 11.43
C LYS A 78 -11.31 5.61 10.73
N SER A 79 -11.85 6.75 11.14
CA SER A 79 -13.04 7.36 10.52
C SER A 79 -12.82 7.69 9.04
N LEU A 80 -11.69 8.29 8.68
CA LEU A 80 -11.36 8.62 7.28
C LEU A 80 -11.26 7.36 6.43
N ILE A 81 -10.60 6.32 6.93
CA ILE A 81 -10.42 5.06 6.19
C ILE A 81 -11.73 4.30 6.04
N SER A 82 -12.58 4.27 7.08
CA SER A 82 -13.94 3.73 6.97
C SER A 82 -14.76 4.43 5.88
N SER A 83 -14.81 5.76 5.90
CA SER A 83 -15.54 6.57 4.91
C SER A 83 -15.02 6.33 3.48
N ALA A 84 -13.70 6.30 3.32
CA ALA A 84 -13.07 6.05 2.04
C ALA A 84 -13.40 4.65 1.50
N HIS A 85 -13.37 3.65 2.38
CA HIS A 85 -13.72 2.27 2.06
C HIS A 85 -15.19 2.13 1.65
N GLU A 86 -16.13 2.73 2.38
CA GLU A 86 -17.55 2.75 2.00
C GLU A 86 -17.75 3.35 0.60
N SER A 87 -17.10 4.48 0.34
CA SER A 87 -17.20 5.19 -0.94
C SER A 87 -16.63 4.37 -2.11
N ILE A 88 -15.52 3.62 -1.91
CA ILE A 88 -14.92 2.83 -2.99
C ILE A 88 -15.69 1.53 -3.25
N ILE A 89 -16.25 0.90 -2.22
CA ILE A 89 -17.14 -0.26 -2.39
C ILE A 89 -18.41 0.15 -3.14
N LYS A 90 -18.96 1.32 -2.82
CA LYS A 90 -20.07 1.89 -3.59
C LYS A 90 -19.69 2.15 -5.05
N ALA A 91 -18.52 2.73 -5.31
CA ALA A 91 -18.02 2.92 -6.67
C ALA A 91 -17.95 1.61 -7.46
N LEU A 92 -17.37 0.56 -6.85
CA LEU A 92 -17.29 -0.79 -7.43
C LEU A 92 -18.68 -1.37 -7.76
N SER A 93 -19.68 -1.13 -6.91
CA SER A 93 -21.04 -1.64 -7.12
C SER A 93 -21.79 -0.95 -8.27
N ILE A 94 -21.39 0.27 -8.63
CA ILE A 94 -22.02 1.06 -9.70
C ILE A 94 -21.31 0.80 -11.04
N ASP A 95 -19.98 0.87 -11.06
CA ASP A 95 -19.18 0.57 -12.26
C ASP A 95 -17.82 0.00 -11.87
N SER A 96 -17.61 -1.28 -12.21
CA SER A 96 -16.37 -2.02 -12.01
C SER A 96 -15.45 -2.03 -13.24
N ASN A 97 -15.81 -1.35 -14.33
CA ASN A 97 -14.98 -1.28 -15.54
C ASN A 97 -14.01 -0.09 -15.54
N ILE A 98 -13.76 0.53 -14.38
CA ILE A 98 -12.85 1.67 -14.23
C ILE A 98 -11.59 1.24 -13.47
N SER A 99 -10.42 1.41 -14.11
CA SER A 99 -9.12 1.02 -13.54
C SER A 99 -8.86 1.70 -12.18
N GLU A 100 -9.15 2.99 -12.05
CA GLU A 100 -8.96 3.76 -10.83
C GLU A 100 -9.80 3.23 -9.66
N VAL A 101 -11.00 2.73 -9.93
CA VAL A 101 -11.87 2.17 -8.90
C VAL A 101 -11.23 0.91 -8.32
N HIS A 102 -10.76 0.01 -9.18
CA HIS A 102 -10.05 -1.21 -8.75
C HIS A 102 -8.74 -0.89 -8.04
N LYS A 103 -7.96 0.07 -8.55
CA LYS A 103 -6.71 0.53 -7.95
C LYS A 103 -6.92 1.01 -6.51
N TRP A 104 -7.89 1.90 -6.29
CA TRP A 104 -8.18 2.41 -4.95
C TRP A 104 -8.90 1.39 -4.07
N ALA A 105 -9.66 0.45 -4.64
CA ALA A 105 -10.23 -0.65 -3.88
C ALA A 105 -9.15 -1.53 -3.26
N ALA A 106 -8.11 -1.89 -4.02
CA ALA A 106 -6.97 -2.64 -3.49
C ALA A 106 -6.31 -1.93 -2.30
N VAL A 107 -6.09 -0.61 -2.42
CA VAL A 107 -5.51 0.23 -1.35
C VAL A 107 -6.38 0.23 -0.11
N LEU A 108 -7.68 0.47 -0.29
CA LEU A 108 -8.60 0.72 0.81
C LEU A 108 -9.08 -0.55 1.50
N ILE A 109 -9.22 -1.66 0.77
CA ILE A 109 -9.51 -2.97 1.36
C ILE A 109 -8.36 -3.37 2.29
N ASP A 110 -7.11 -3.19 1.86
CA ASP A 110 -5.93 -3.46 2.70
C ASP A 110 -5.89 -2.55 3.93
N ALA A 111 -6.02 -1.25 3.73
CA ALA A 111 -5.95 -0.25 4.80
C ALA A 111 -7.07 -0.41 5.84
N TYR A 112 -8.31 -0.62 5.38
CA TYR A 112 -9.47 -0.84 6.22
C TYR A 112 -9.33 -2.13 7.04
N SER A 113 -8.93 -3.22 6.39
CA SER A 113 -8.74 -4.51 7.08
C SER A 113 -7.72 -4.40 8.20
N ASN A 114 -6.59 -3.74 7.95
CA ASN A 114 -5.56 -3.53 8.97
C ASN A 114 -6.05 -2.65 10.14
N ILE A 115 -6.65 -1.49 9.86
CA ILE A 115 -6.95 -0.49 10.89
C ILE A 115 -8.25 -0.77 11.65
N ASN A 116 -9.24 -1.39 10.99
CA ASN A 116 -10.55 -1.62 11.59
C ASN A 116 -10.70 -3.03 12.15
N LEU A 117 -10.09 -4.03 11.50
CA LEU A 117 -10.32 -5.45 11.78
C LEU A 117 -9.05 -6.17 12.30
N GLY A 118 -7.89 -5.60 12.03
CA GLY A 118 -6.58 -6.09 12.48
C GLY A 118 -5.82 -6.90 11.43
N VAL A 119 -4.56 -7.21 11.75
CA VAL A 119 -3.61 -7.85 10.83
C VAL A 119 -4.11 -9.22 10.34
N LYS A 120 -4.82 -9.98 11.18
CA LYS A 120 -5.37 -11.28 10.79
C LYS A 120 -6.30 -11.14 9.57
N GLU A 121 -7.22 -10.19 9.62
CA GLU A 121 -8.16 -9.95 8.54
C GLU A 121 -7.47 -9.36 7.31
N GLN A 122 -6.48 -8.48 7.50
CA GLN A 122 -5.65 -7.98 6.41
C GLN A 122 -5.00 -9.10 5.60
N LEU A 123 -4.46 -10.13 6.29
CA LEU A 123 -3.87 -11.30 5.62
C LEU A 123 -4.91 -12.09 4.81
N LEU A 124 -6.14 -12.22 5.32
CA LEU A 124 -7.24 -12.87 4.60
C LEU A 124 -7.67 -12.10 3.34
N LYS A 125 -7.37 -10.80 3.24
CA LYS A 125 -7.68 -9.98 2.04
C LYS A 125 -6.56 -9.93 1.01
N LEU A 126 -5.41 -10.56 1.22
CA LEU A 126 -4.26 -10.47 0.30
C LEU A 126 -4.62 -10.88 -1.14
N GLU A 127 -5.38 -11.95 -1.33
CA GLU A 127 -5.85 -12.39 -2.65
C GLU A 127 -6.87 -11.41 -3.25
N THR A 128 -7.79 -10.87 -2.43
CA THR A 128 -8.72 -9.82 -2.87
C THR A 128 -7.98 -8.57 -3.36
N VAL A 129 -6.95 -8.15 -2.63
CA VAL A 129 -6.10 -7.02 -3.01
C VAL A 129 -5.40 -7.31 -4.34
N LYS A 130 -4.79 -8.49 -4.49
CA LYS A 130 -4.13 -8.92 -5.74
C LYS A 130 -5.09 -8.90 -6.92
N PHE A 131 -6.29 -9.46 -6.74
CA PHE A 131 -7.35 -9.47 -7.75
C PHE A 131 -7.68 -8.06 -8.23
N HIS A 132 -7.89 -7.11 -7.31
CA HIS A 132 -8.20 -5.73 -7.71
C HIS A 132 -7.02 -5.05 -8.43
N LEU A 133 -5.77 -5.29 -8.01
CA LEU A 133 -4.61 -4.75 -8.71
C LEU A 133 -4.48 -5.30 -10.14
N GLN A 134 -4.64 -6.61 -10.31
CA GLN A 134 -4.62 -7.26 -11.62
C GLN A 134 -5.76 -6.76 -12.50
N LYS A 135 -6.97 -6.62 -11.95
CA LYS A 135 -8.10 -6.09 -12.71
C LYS A 135 -7.89 -4.63 -13.13
N ALA A 136 -7.32 -3.81 -12.25
CA ALA A 136 -6.96 -2.45 -12.60
C ALA A 136 -5.94 -2.42 -13.75
N LEU A 137 -4.97 -3.34 -13.75
CA LEU A 137 -3.94 -3.45 -14.77
C LEU A 137 -4.52 -3.93 -16.11
N GLU A 138 -5.45 -4.88 -16.11
CA GLU A 138 -6.19 -5.29 -17.31
C GLU A 138 -6.92 -4.10 -17.96
N LEU A 139 -7.58 -3.28 -17.14
CA LEU A 139 -8.33 -2.10 -17.59
C LEU A 139 -7.42 -0.95 -18.04
N ASN A 140 -6.21 -0.85 -17.50
CA ASN A 140 -5.22 0.16 -17.89
C ASN A 140 -3.80 -0.44 -17.94
N PRO A 141 -3.46 -1.17 -19.02
CA PRO A 141 -2.20 -1.89 -19.13
C PRO A 141 -0.99 -0.99 -19.38
N LYS A 142 -1.18 0.32 -19.55
CA LYS A 142 -0.10 1.30 -19.76
C LYS A 142 0.23 2.10 -18.50
N ASP A 143 -0.38 1.79 -17.37
CA ASP A 143 -0.07 2.45 -16.11
C ASP A 143 1.19 1.84 -15.46
N PRO A 144 2.33 2.56 -15.43
CA PRO A 144 3.54 2.07 -14.78
C PRO A 144 3.36 1.98 -13.26
N PHE A 145 2.45 2.76 -12.67
CA PHE A 145 2.21 2.77 -11.25
C PHE A 145 1.53 1.49 -10.78
N LEU A 146 0.57 0.95 -11.54
CA LEU A 146 -0.07 -0.34 -11.22
C LEU A 146 0.93 -1.49 -11.19
N ARG A 147 1.90 -1.50 -12.11
CA ARG A 147 2.99 -2.48 -12.09
C ARG A 147 3.86 -2.33 -10.86
N TYR A 148 4.25 -1.10 -10.52
CA TYR A 148 4.94 -0.86 -9.25
C TYR A 148 4.13 -1.38 -8.06
N MET A 149 2.81 -1.15 -8.01
CA MET A 149 1.95 -1.61 -6.91
C MET A 149 1.96 -3.16 -6.80
N ILE A 150 1.86 -3.87 -7.91
CA ILE A 150 1.91 -5.35 -7.93
C ILE A 150 3.31 -5.85 -7.57
N GLY A 151 4.36 -5.28 -8.15
CA GLY A 151 5.74 -5.63 -7.81
C GLY A 151 6.05 -5.40 -6.33
N TYR A 152 5.53 -4.31 -5.75
CA TYR A 152 5.67 -4.02 -4.33
C TYR A 152 4.92 -5.04 -3.46
N TRP A 153 3.71 -5.42 -3.86
CA TRP A 153 2.96 -6.51 -3.21
C TRP A 153 3.75 -7.82 -3.25
N SER A 154 4.27 -8.22 -4.42
CA SER A 154 5.10 -9.42 -4.62
C SER A 154 6.36 -9.41 -3.77
N TYR A 155 7.10 -8.29 -3.77
CA TYR A 155 8.31 -8.13 -2.96
C TYR A 155 8.03 -8.37 -1.48
N ASN A 156 6.95 -7.80 -0.95
CA ASN A 156 6.64 -7.94 0.48
C ASN A 156 6.27 -9.36 0.85
N LEU A 157 5.59 -10.11 -0.04
CA LEU A 157 5.33 -11.52 0.19
C LEU A 157 6.60 -12.36 0.14
N ALA A 158 7.49 -12.10 -0.82
CA ALA A 158 8.79 -12.75 -0.91
C ALA A 158 9.65 -12.51 0.35
N ASP A 159 9.53 -11.34 0.98
CA ASP A 159 10.28 -10.96 2.19
C ASP A 159 9.72 -11.57 3.48
N ILE A 160 8.56 -12.24 3.45
CA ILE A 160 8.04 -12.96 4.63
C ILE A 160 8.85 -14.24 4.84
N SER A 161 9.59 -14.30 5.94
CA SER A 161 10.30 -15.50 6.39
C SER A 161 9.39 -16.74 6.40
N TRP A 162 9.91 -17.87 5.92
CA TRP A 162 9.22 -19.16 5.86
C TRP A 162 8.59 -19.56 7.21
N PHE A 163 9.27 -19.29 8.33
CA PHE A 163 8.79 -19.65 9.66
C PHE A 163 7.56 -18.82 10.06
N ARG A 164 7.62 -17.50 9.81
CA ARG A 164 6.50 -16.58 10.06
C ARG A 164 5.30 -16.92 9.20
N ARG A 165 5.55 -17.28 7.94
CA ARG A 165 4.52 -17.75 7.01
C ARG A 165 3.84 -19.01 7.53
N LYS A 166 4.62 -20.03 7.93
CA LYS A 166 4.09 -21.29 8.46
C LYS A 166 3.22 -21.07 9.70
N LEU A 167 3.69 -20.29 10.67
CA LEU A 167 2.91 -19.95 11.86
C LEU A 167 1.65 -19.16 11.50
N GLY A 168 1.76 -18.18 10.61
CA GLY A 168 0.64 -17.39 10.13
C GLY A 168 -0.44 -18.26 9.47
N SER A 169 -0.07 -19.19 8.59
CA SER A 169 -1.03 -20.07 7.92
C SER A 169 -1.80 -20.95 8.90
N ILE A 170 -1.11 -21.49 9.93
CA ILE A 170 -1.75 -22.30 10.99
C ILE A 170 -2.77 -21.45 11.76
N LEU A 171 -2.41 -20.24 12.17
CA LEU A 171 -3.29 -19.34 12.94
C LEU A 171 -4.48 -18.82 12.12
N LEU A 172 -4.30 -18.68 10.81
CA LEU A 172 -5.35 -18.23 9.89
C LEU A 172 -6.29 -19.37 9.47
N GLY A 173 -5.82 -20.62 9.53
CA GLY A 173 -6.54 -21.77 8.97
C GLY A 173 -6.54 -21.77 7.43
N THR A 174 -5.68 -20.98 6.80
CA THR A 174 -5.52 -20.88 5.34
C THR A 174 -4.08 -20.50 5.00
N GLU A 175 -3.62 -20.87 3.81
CA GLU A 175 -2.26 -20.57 3.37
C GLU A 175 -2.10 -19.09 3.02
N ILE A 176 -1.03 -18.47 3.51
CA ILE A 176 -0.66 -17.10 3.10
C ILE A 176 -0.07 -17.15 1.68
N PRO A 177 -0.56 -16.34 0.74
CA PRO A 177 -0.06 -16.27 -0.64
C PRO A 177 1.45 -16.06 -0.72
N THR A 178 2.10 -16.74 -1.66
CA THR A 178 3.55 -16.64 -1.91
C THR A 178 3.84 -15.82 -3.17
N SER A 179 5.05 -15.27 -3.22
CA SER A 179 5.61 -14.61 -4.41
C SER A 179 7.14 -14.67 -4.30
N THR A 180 7.86 -14.39 -5.38
CA THR A 180 9.33 -14.37 -5.39
C THR A 180 9.90 -12.98 -5.69
N TYR A 181 11.20 -12.81 -5.45
CA TYR A 181 11.88 -11.56 -5.79
C TYR A 181 12.00 -11.37 -7.31
N GLU A 182 12.07 -12.47 -8.07
CA GLU A 182 12.07 -12.48 -9.53
C GLU A 182 10.74 -11.93 -10.08
N GLU A 183 9.61 -12.40 -9.57
CA GLU A 183 8.29 -11.87 -9.96
C GLU A 183 8.18 -10.37 -9.65
N ALA A 184 8.63 -9.95 -8.47
CA ALA A 184 8.64 -8.52 -8.12
C ALA A 184 9.53 -7.70 -9.07
N LEU A 185 10.71 -8.24 -9.43
CA LEU A 185 11.65 -7.60 -10.33
C LEU A 185 11.08 -7.39 -11.72
N GLU A 186 10.34 -8.37 -12.26
CA GLU A 186 9.68 -8.28 -13.56
C GLU A 186 8.72 -7.09 -13.60
N TYR A 187 7.81 -6.99 -12.62
CA TYR A 187 6.88 -5.87 -12.55
C TYR A 187 7.57 -4.51 -12.43
N PHE A 188 8.62 -4.40 -11.62
CA PHE A 188 9.34 -3.12 -11.49
C PHE A 188 10.09 -2.73 -12.77
N ARG A 189 10.65 -3.70 -13.50
CA ARG A 189 11.30 -3.47 -14.80
C ARG A 189 10.29 -3.09 -15.88
N GLU A 190 9.14 -3.73 -15.91
CA GLU A 190 8.06 -3.34 -16.82
C GLU A 190 7.52 -1.93 -16.53
N ALA A 191 7.47 -1.53 -15.26
CA ALA A 191 7.12 -0.16 -14.90
C ALA A 191 8.12 0.85 -15.49
N GLU A 192 9.43 0.58 -15.40
CA GLU A 192 10.48 1.41 -16.01
C GLU A 192 10.47 1.37 -17.55
N SER A 193 10.11 0.23 -18.16
CA SER A 193 10.07 0.13 -19.63
C SER A 193 8.93 0.95 -20.23
N ILE A 194 7.82 1.10 -19.51
CA ILE A 194 6.69 1.95 -19.90
C ILE A 194 7.04 3.42 -19.75
N GLN A 195 7.58 3.79 -18.58
CA GLN A 195 7.96 5.17 -18.32
C GLN A 195 9.26 5.20 -17.51
N PRO A 196 10.41 5.46 -18.15
CA PRO A 196 11.69 5.50 -17.46
C PRO A 196 11.73 6.58 -16.38
N LYS A 197 12.27 6.22 -15.21
CA LYS A 197 12.46 7.10 -14.05
C LYS A 197 11.17 7.80 -13.60
N PHE A 198 10.01 7.20 -13.84
CA PHE A 198 8.72 7.80 -13.49
C PHE A 198 8.53 7.94 -11.98
N TYR A 199 9.10 7.01 -11.20
CA TYR A 199 8.90 6.98 -9.76
C TYR A 199 10.15 6.58 -8.99
N CYS A 200 10.62 7.48 -8.13
CA CYS A 200 11.80 7.31 -7.30
C CYS A 200 11.76 6.02 -6.46
N LYS A 201 10.58 5.65 -5.89
CA LYS A 201 10.46 4.40 -5.13
C LYS A 201 10.55 3.15 -6.01
N ASN A 202 10.16 3.21 -7.29
CA ASN A 202 10.33 2.08 -8.19
C ASN A 202 11.81 1.75 -8.37
N LEU A 203 12.64 2.77 -8.61
CA LEU A 203 14.10 2.64 -8.69
C LEU A 203 14.70 2.12 -7.38
N LEU A 204 14.24 2.62 -6.22
CA LEU A 204 14.66 2.10 -4.92
C LEU A 204 14.31 0.61 -4.77
N MET A 205 13.10 0.21 -5.17
CA MET A 205 12.66 -1.17 -5.09
C MET A 205 13.44 -2.07 -6.04
N LEU A 206 13.78 -1.62 -7.26
CA LEU A 206 14.71 -2.34 -8.15
C LEU A 206 16.04 -2.61 -7.44
N GLY A 207 16.66 -1.58 -6.86
CA GLY A 207 17.91 -1.74 -6.11
C GLY A 207 17.80 -2.73 -4.96
N LYS A 208 16.74 -2.62 -4.14
CA LYS A 208 16.49 -3.54 -3.02
C LYS A 208 16.25 -4.98 -3.46
N THR A 209 15.50 -5.18 -4.54
CA THR A 209 15.22 -6.52 -5.08
C THR A 209 16.50 -7.18 -5.58
N PHE A 210 17.37 -6.44 -6.28
CA PHE A 210 18.68 -6.98 -6.68
C PHE A 210 19.58 -7.32 -5.49
N LEU A 211 19.57 -6.54 -4.40
CA LEU A 211 20.29 -6.89 -3.17
C LEU A 211 19.78 -8.21 -2.58
N LYS A 212 18.46 -8.42 -2.56
CA LYS A 212 17.85 -9.67 -2.07
C LYS A 212 18.21 -10.88 -2.92
N MET A 213 18.52 -10.66 -4.19
CA MET A 213 18.98 -11.67 -5.15
C MET A 213 20.52 -11.76 -5.25
N ASP A 214 21.26 -11.11 -4.33
CA ASP A 214 22.74 -11.03 -4.30
C ASP A 214 23.39 -10.48 -5.59
N ASN A 215 22.63 -9.73 -6.40
CA ASN A 215 23.13 -9.08 -7.61
C ASN A 215 23.59 -7.65 -7.28
N LYS A 216 24.77 -7.54 -6.67
CA LYS A 216 25.32 -6.27 -6.19
C LYS A 216 25.54 -5.23 -7.29
N PHE A 217 25.99 -5.66 -8.47
CA PHE A 217 26.24 -4.76 -9.60
C PHE A 217 24.97 -4.04 -10.06
N SER A 218 23.89 -4.78 -10.25
CA SER A 218 22.61 -4.19 -10.66
C SER A 218 22.02 -3.36 -9.53
N ALA A 219 22.15 -3.82 -8.28
CA ALA A 219 21.71 -3.06 -7.12
C ALA A 219 22.38 -1.67 -7.04
N GLU A 220 23.71 -1.63 -7.13
CA GLU A 220 24.48 -0.39 -7.10
C GLU A 220 24.05 0.57 -8.21
N TYR A 221 23.86 0.06 -9.43
CA TYR A 221 23.37 0.85 -10.56
C TYR A 221 22.04 1.55 -10.23
N TYR A 222 21.04 0.81 -9.76
CA TYR A 222 19.73 1.39 -9.46
C TYR A 222 19.77 2.32 -8.24
N LEU A 223 20.51 1.98 -7.19
CA LEU A 223 20.65 2.84 -6.01
C LEU A 223 21.32 4.17 -6.36
N LYS A 224 22.32 4.16 -7.25
CA LYS A 224 22.95 5.38 -7.79
C LYS A 224 21.99 6.22 -8.63
N LEU A 225 21.09 5.60 -9.40
CA LEU A 225 20.05 6.35 -10.11
C LEU A 225 19.11 7.06 -9.14
N VAL A 226 18.85 6.48 -7.98
CA VAL A 226 17.99 7.12 -6.99
C VAL A 226 18.68 8.32 -6.33
N THR A 227 19.97 8.24 -5.99
CA THR A 227 20.70 9.40 -5.45
C THR A 227 20.78 10.58 -6.42
N GLN A 228 20.70 10.29 -7.73
CA GLN A 228 20.65 11.28 -8.81
C GLN A 228 19.22 11.73 -9.13
N TYR A 229 18.20 11.20 -8.47
CA TYR A 229 16.82 11.51 -8.76
C TYR A 229 16.48 12.93 -8.29
N PRO A 230 15.85 13.78 -9.14
CA PRO A 230 15.49 15.14 -8.76
C PRO A 230 14.45 15.10 -7.64
N VAL A 231 14.79 15.69 -6.49
CA VAL A 231 13.87 15.79 -5.35
C VAL A 231 12.78 16.80 -5.68
N LYS A 232 11.57 16.32 -5.95
CA LYS A 232 10.40 17.17 -6.24
C LYS A 232 9.35 17.08 -5.15
N THR A 233 9.31 15.95 -4.45
CA THR A 233 8.32 15.64 -3.43
C THR A 233 8.98 15.32 -2.10
N VAL A 234 8.25 15.45 -1.00
CA VAL A 234 8.70 15.00 0.34
C VAL A 234 9.10 13.53 0.31
N GLU A 235 8.51 12.73 -0.57
CA GLU A 235 8.81 11.31 -0.69
C GLU A 235 10.11 11.03 -1.42
N ASP A 236 10.44 11.81 -2.45
CA ASP A 236 11.77 11.74 -3.06
C ASP A 236 12.84 12.06 -2.01
N HIS A 237 12.58 13.05 -1.16
CA HIS A 237 13.47 13.38 -0.04
C HIS A 237 13.59 12.23 0.97
N GLN A 238 12.48 11.62 1.37
CA GLN A 238 12.49 10.47 2.28
C GLN A 238 13.20 9.25 1.68
N VAL A 239 13.06 9.02 0.37
CA VAL A 239 13.75 7.94 -0.32
C VAL A 239 15.25 8.18 -0.34
N ASN A 240 15.69 9.41 -0.64
CA ASN A 240 17.09 9.78 -0.61
C ASN A 240 17.72 9.58 0.77
N ILE A 241 17.02 9.94 1.86
CA ILE A 241 17.49 9.65 3.21
C ILE A 241 17.64 8.14 3.45
N LYS A 242 16.65 7.34 3.02
CA LYS A 242 16.68 5.88 3.24
C LYS A 242 17.84 5.20 2.53
N ILE A 243 18.29 5.74 1.40
CA ILE A 243 19.41 5.17 0.64
C ILE A 243 20.73 5.31 1.37
N LEU A 244 20.92 6.38 2.15
CA LEU A 244 22.12 6.57 2.97
C LEU A 244 22.31 5.48 4.02
N ILE A 245 21.29 4.65 4.28
CA ILE A 245 21.33 3.53 5.22
C ILE A 245 21.62 2.20 4.50
N LEU A 246 21.47 2.18 3.17
CA LEU A 246 21.65 0.98 2.32
C LEU A 246 22.99 0.94 1.59
N ILE A 247 23.67 2.09 1.47
CA ILE A 247 25.03 2.26 0.95
C ILE A 247 25.98 2.36 2.14
#